data_AF-A0A8H7SFZ9-F1
#
_entry.id   AF-A0A8H7SFZ9-F1
#
_cell.length_a   1.000
_cell.length_b   1.000
_cell.length_c   1.000
_cell.angle_alpha   90.00
_cell.angle_beta   90.00
_cell.angle_gamma   90.00
#
_symmetry.space_group_name_H-M   'P 1'
#
loop_
_entity.id
_entity.type
_entity.pdbx_description
1 polymer ?
#
loop_
_entity_poly.entity_id
_entity_poly.type
_entity_poly.pdbx_seq_one_letter_code
_entity_poly.pdbx_strand_id
1 'polypeptide(L)'
;MLRTNRLATQLIQTRKTSSLASAKPEKFVQTIVLSNGATFTVRTTSPTRAHIRLTKDTRNHPLWNPSMLKEGVNDESEQLTKFQKRFGDLDLGDISWIESDEAVSAEMKKVAASGGAVKKAAVKGKKR
;
A
#
# COMPACT_ATOMS: atom_id res chain seq x y z
N MET A 1 -1.24 44.66 19.13
CA MET A 1 -0.03 44.21 19.84
C MET A 1 0.14 42.71 19.62
N LEU A 2 1.13 42.29 18.82
CA LEU A 2 1.39 40.89 18.47
C LEU A 2 2.27 40.23 19.55
N ARG A 3 1.80 39.14 20.16
CA ARG A 3 2.62 38.30 21.05
C ARG A 3 3.46 37.35 20.20
N THR A 4 4.78 37.47 20.27
CA THR A 4 5.71 36.57 19.60
C THR A 4 5.97 35.34 20.48
N ASN A 5 5.50 34.17 20.05
CA ASN A 5 5.86 32.89 20.67
C ASN A 5 7.26 32.47 20.21
N ARG A 6 8.28 32.64 21.06
CA ARG A 6 9.57 31.98 20.86
C ARG A 6 9.41 30.48 21.16
N LEU A 7 9.57 29.64 20.15
CA LEU A 7 9.80 28.21 20.33
C LEU A 7 11.20 28.04 20.93
N ALA A 8 11.26 27.54 22.17
CA ALA A 8 12.53 27.22 22.83
C ALA A 8 13.09 25.92 22.24
N THR A 9 14.10 26.04 21.39
CA THR A 9 14.89 24.89 20.92
C THR A 9 15.76 24.40 22.07
N GLN A 10 15.33 23.35 22.77
CA GLN A 10 16.12 22.68 23.80
C GLN A 10 17.36 22.04 23.14
N LEU A 11 18.55 22.51 23.51
CA LEU A 11 19.83 21.95 23.08
C LEU A 11 20.07 20.62 23.82
N ILE A 12 20.12 19.50 23.10
CA ILE A 12 20.41 18.19 23.70
C ILE A 12 21.91 18.12 24.02
N GLN A 13 22.27 18.25 25.30
CA GLN A 13 23.64 18.11 25.78
C GLN A 13 24.02 16.62 25.86
N THR A 14 25.02 16.17 25.08
CA THR A 14 25.52 14.79 25.09
C THR A 14 26.73 14.65 26.01
N ARG A 15 26.81 13.53 26.76
CA ARG A 15 27.97 13.21 27.62
C ARG A 15 28.98 12.36 26.84
N LYS A 16 30.28 12.57 27.06
CA LYS A 16 31.35 11.74 26.47
C LYS A 16 31.37 10.36 27.12
N THR A 17 31.41 9.29 26.33
CA THR A 17 31.42 7.89 26.78
C THR A 17 32.83 7.31 26.75
N SER A 18 33.17 6.44 27.71
CA SER A 18 34.36 5.60 27.68
C SER A 18 34.11 4.38 26.79
N SER A 19 35.08 4.02 25.95
CA SER A 19 34.94 2.92 24.99
C SER A 19 35.10 1.56 25.69
N LEU A 20 34.03 1.05 26.30
CA LEU A 20 33.94 -0.39 26.55
C LEU A 20 33.72 -1.13 25.23
N ALA A 21 34.29 -2.33 25.13
CA ALA A 21 34.11 -3.23 23.99
C ALA A 21 32.64 -3.30 23.56
N SER A 22 32.38 -3.23 22.25
CA SER A 22 31.04 -3.15 21.66
C SER A 22 30.09 -4.20 22.27
N ALA A 23 29.12 -3.74 23.06
CA ALA A 23 28.07 -4.59 23.61
C ALA A 23 27.19 -5.09 22.45
N LYS A 24 27.26 -6.39 22.18
CA LYS A 24 26.43 -7.00 21.14
C LYS A 24 25.01 -7.17 21.68
N PRO A 25 23.98 -6.79 20.91
CA PRO A 25 22.60 -7.01 21.31
C PRO A 25 22.29 -8.50 21.37
N GLU A 26 21.31 -8.86 22.20
CA GLU A 26 20.79 -10.23 22.28
C GLU A 26 20.22 -10.67 20.93
N LYS A 27 20.42 -11.95 20.60
CA LYS A 27 19.94 -12.55 19.36
C LYS A 27 19.00 -13.72 19.67
N PHE A 28 17.79 -13.60 19.17
CA PHE A 28 16.74 -14.61 19.24
C PHE A 28 16.76 -15.49 18.00
N VAL A 29 16.36 -16.75 18.18
CA VAL A 29 16.22 -17.70 17.07
C VAL A 29 14.84 -17.51 16.45
N GLN A 30 14.79 -17.22 15.15
CA GLN A 30 13.57 -17.05 14.38
C GLN A 30 13.52 -18.03 13.22
N THR A 31 12.38 -18.68 13.03
CA THR A 31 12.07 -19.51 11.87
C THR A 31 11.35 -18.66 10.85
N ILE A 32 11.88 -18.58 9.65
CA ILE A 32 11.32 -17.84 8.53
C ILE A 32 10.75 -18.84 7.53
N VAL A 33 9.48 -18.69 7.21
CA VAL A 33 8.74 -19.48 6.22
C VAL A 33 8.62 -18.64 4.95
N LEU A 34 9.14 -19.16 3.85
CA LEU A 34 9.06 -18.56 2.53
C LEU A 34 7.70 -18.83 1.87
N SER A 35 7.45 -18.15 0.74
CA SER A 35 6.21 -18.26 -0.02
C SER A 35 5.93 -19.68 -0.54
N ASN A 36 6.98 -20.44 -0.86
CA ASN A 36 6.90 -21.84 -1.29
C ASN A 36 6.78 -22.83 -0.12
N GLY A 37 6.69 -22.35 1.11
CA GLY A 37 6.66 -23.17 2.33
C GLY A 37 8.02 -23.65 2.81
N ALA A 38 9.12 -23.36 2.10
CA ALA A 38 10.46 -23.67 2.61
C ALA A 38 10.73 -22.86 3.89
N THR A 39 11.52 -23.44 4.80
CA THR A 39 11.79 -22.84 6.11
C THR A 39 13.26 -22.78 6.44
N PHE A 40 13.72 -21.68 7.00
CA PHE A 40 15.09 -21.54 7.50
C PHE A 40 15.13 -20.82 8.84
N THR A 41 16.18 -21.07 9.61
CA THR A 41 16.32 -20.58 10.98
C THR A 41 17.46 -19.58 11.06
N VAL A 42 17.18 -18.36 11.54
CA VAL A 42 18.15 -17.25 11.62
C VAL A 42 18.17 -16.64 13.03
N ARG A 43 19.33 -16.11 13.42
CA ARG A 43 19.49 -15.33 14.63
C ARG A 43 19.25 -13.84 14.38
N THR A 44 18.17 -13.29 14.92
CA THR A 44 17.72 -11.91 14.73
C THR A 44 17.61 -11.19 16.08
N THR A 45 17.71 -9.86 16.11
CA THR A 45 17.61 -9.06 17.35
C THR A 45 16.18 -8.73 17.77
N SER A 46 15.18 -9.13 16.98
CA SER A 46 13.77 -8.88 17.27
C SER A 46 13.18 -9.99 18.15
N PRO A 47 12.59 -9.67 19.31
CA PRO A 47 12.01 -10.67 20.22
C PRO A 47 10.57 -11.05 19.84
N THR A 48 9.92 -10.32 18.93
CA THR A 48 8.45 -10.28 18.84
C THR A 48 7.82 -11.51 18.17
N ARG A 49 8.54 -12.17 17.26
CA ARG A 49 7.97 -13.25 16.44
C ARG A 49 8.98 -14.35 16.19
N ALA A 50 8.75 -15.52 16.80
CA ALA A 50 9.55 -16.71 16.57
C ALA A 50 9.32 -17.33 15.18
N HIS A 51 8.13 -17.14 14.59
CA HIS A 51 7.77 -17.67 13.26
C HIS A 51 7.27 -16.57 12.34
N ILE A 52 8.08 -16.19 11.35
CA ILE A 52 7.74 -15.15 10.37
C ILE A 52 7.36 -15.82 9.05
N ARG A 53 6.20 -15.48 8.49
CA ARG A 53 5.81 -15.91 7.13
C ARG A 53 6.02 -14.74 6.18
N LEU A 54 6.78 -14.96 5.12
CA LEU A 54 7.06 -13.95 4.11
C LEU A 54 6.05 -14.05 2.97
N THR A 55 5.33 -12.95 2.73
CA THR A 55 4.42 -12.81 1.58
C THR A 55 5.16 -12.36 0.32
N LYS A 56 6.34 -11.73 0.47
CA LYS A 56 7.20 -11.26 -0.62
C LYS A 56 8.62 -11.73 -0.36
N ASP A 57 9.18 -12.51 -1.28
CA ASP A 57 10.51 -13.11 -1.17
C ASP A 57 11.18 -13.24 -2.56
N THR A 58 12.39 -13.81 -2.59
CA THR A 58 13.14 -13.99 -3.84
C THR A 58 12.53 -15.01 -4.79
N ARG A 59 11.57 -15.83 -4.35
CA ARG A 59 10.95 -16.90 -5.16
C ARG A 59 9.70 -16.41 -5.88
N ASN A 60 8.97 -15.47 -5.26
CA ASN A 60 7.74 -14.88 -5.79
C ASN A 60 7.92 -13.48 -6.39
N HIS A 61 9.16 -13.03 -6.57
CA HIS A 61 9.44 -11.73 -7.14
C HIS A 61 9.95 -11.87 -8.59
N PRO A 62 9.36 -11.13 -9.55
CA PRO A 62 9.54 -11.36 -10.98
C PRO A 62 10.99 -11.19 -11.45
N LEU A 63 11.77 -10.35 -10.77
CA LEU A 63 13.19 -10.14 -11.08
C LEU A 63 14.03 -11.43 -10.93
N TRP A 64 13.75 -12.24 -9.91
CA TRP A 64 14.51 -13.45 -9.61
C TRP A 64 13.86 -14.73 -10.14
N ASN A 65 12.58 -14.66 -10.51
CA ASN A 65 11.83 -15.74 -11.15
C ASN A 65 11.12 -15.21 -12.41
N PRO A 66 11.83 -15.11 -13.55
CA PRO A 66 11.26 -14.53 -14.78
C PRO A 66 10.18 -15.41 -15.40
N SER A 67 10.15 -16.72 -15.12
CA SER A 67 9.07 -17.62 -15.57
C SER A 67 7.70 -17.22 -15.03
N MET A 68 7.66 -16.74 -13.80
CA MET A 68 6.42 -16.30 -13.16
C MET A 68 5.86 -15.01 -13.79
N LEU A 69 6.65 -14.26 -14.56
CA LEU A 69 6.15 -13.10 -15.28
C LEU A 69 5.09 -13.48 -16.33
N LYS A 70 5.10 -14.72 -16.81
CA LYS A 70 4.09 -15.24 -17.75
C LYS A 70 2.73 -15.46 -17.12
N GLU A 71 2.68 -15.67 -15.80
CA GLU A 71 1.45 -15.93 -15.05
C GLU A 71 0.68 -14.64 -14.70
N GLY A 72 1.22 -13.48 -15.11
CA GLY A 72 0.62 -12.17 -14.90
C GLY A 72 1.28 -11.41 -13.76
N VAL A 73 1.49 -10.10 -13.94
CA VAL A 73 1.99 -9.21 -12.89
C VAL A 73 0.88 -9.00 -11.88
N ASN A 74 1.07 -9.45 -10.64
CA ASN A 74 0.18 -9.09 -9.53
C ASN A 74 0.24 -7.57 -9.32
N ASP A 75 -0.89 -6.88 -9.52
CA ASP A 75 -1.00 -5.43 -9.33
C ASP A 75 -0.91 -5.08 -7.85
N GLU A 76 0.21 -4.52 -7.42
CA GLU A 76 0.41 -4.06 -6.04
C GLU A 76 -0.38 -2.79 -5.72
N SER A 77 -0.83 -2.04 -6.74
CA SER A 77 -1.58 -0.80 -6.55
C SER A 77 -3.09 -1.05 -6.35
N GLU A 78 -3.54 -2.29 -6.53
CA GLU A 78 -4.96 -2.72 -6.51
C GLU A 78 -5.88 -1.91 -7.44
N GLN A 79 -5.35 -1.02 -8.28
CA GLN A 79 -6.15 -0.10 -9.09
C GLN A 79 -6.84 -0.88 -10.21
N LEU A 80 -6.11 -1.78 -10.85
CA LEU A 80 -6.65 -2.66 -11.89
C LEU A 80 -7.70 -3.60 -11.29
N THR A 81 -7.43 -4.14 -10.11
CA THR A 81 -8.38 -5.00 -9.39
C THR A 81 -9.65 -4.25 -9.00
N LYS A 82 -9.53 -3.00 -8.52
CA LYS A 82 -10.67 -2.15 -8.18
C LYS A 82 -11.48 -1.77 -9.43
N PHE A 83 -10.83 -1.51 -10.56
CA PHE A 83 -11.49 -1.26 -11.83
C PHE A 83 -12.23 -2.51 -12.32
N GLN A 84 -11.56 -3.66 -12.37
CA GLN A 84 -12.17 -4.94 -12.78
C GLN A 84 -13.38 -5.28 -11.90
N LYS A 85 -13.31 -5.05 -10.59
CA LYS A 85 -14.45 -5.27 -9.68
C LYS A 85 -15.63 -4.33 -9.95
N ARG A 86 -15.39 -3.13 -10.47
CA ARG A 86 -16.44 -2.12 -10.72
C ARG A 86 -17.04 -2.22 -12.12
N PHE A 87 -16.22 -2.58 -13.10
CA PHE A 87 -16.57 -2.48 -14.52
C PHE A 87 -16.36 -3.80 -15.28
N GLY A 88 -15.81 -4.85 -14.65
CA GLY A 88 -15.49 -6.11 -15.32
C GLY A 88 -16.67 -7.04 -15.57
N ASP A 89 -17.85 -6.74 -15.02
CA ASP A 89 -19.12 -7.46 -15.26
C ASP A 89 -20.02 -6.74 -16.28
N LEU A 90 -19.57 -5.59 -16.81
CA LEU A 90 -20.26 -4.93 -17.90
C LEU A 90 -19.94 -5.69 -19.18
N ASP A 91 -20.93 -6.38 -19.72
CA ASP A 91 -20.82 -7.00 -21.04
C ASP A 91 -20.50 -5.90 -22.06
N LEU A 92 -19.35 -6.01 -22.72
CA LEU A 92 -18.83 -5.00 -23.65
C LEU A 92 -19.77 -4.80 -24.85
N GLY A 93 -20.74 -5.69 -25.06
CA GLY A 93 -21.81 -5.57 -26.06
C GLY A 93 -22.92 -4.57 -25.73
N ASP A 94 -23.15 -4.25 -24.45
CA ASP A 94 -24.22 -3.32 -24.03
C ASP A 94 -23.73 -1.87 -23.90
N ILE A 95 -22.49 -1.58 -24.32
CA ILE A 95 -21.90 -0.24 -24.29
C ILE A 95 -22.29 0.57 -25.56
N SER A 96 -23.56 0.52 -25.95
CA SER A 96 -24.13 1.34 -27.04
C SER A 96 -24.06 2.84 -26.76
N TRP A 97 -23.80 3.24 -25.50
CA TRP A 97 -23.63 4.62 -25.08
C TRP A 97 -22.25 5.22 -25.44
N ILE A 98 -21.23 4.39 -25.72
CA ILE A 98 -19.88 4.87 -26.08
C ILE A 98 -19.71 5.08 -27.59
N GLU A 99 -20.55 4.44 -28.40
CA GLU A 99 -20.60 4.65 -29.85
C GLU A 99 -21.28 6.00 -30.21
N SER A 100 -21.98 6.61 -29.25
CA SER A 100 -22.59 7.94 -29.37
C SER A 100 -21.64 9.03 -28.84
N ASP A 101 -20.48 9.20 -29.46
CA ASP A 101 -19.45 10.21 -29.12
C ASP A 101 -20.00 11.65 -29.06
N GLU A 102 -21.11 11.91 -29.75
CA GLU A 102 -21.78 13.21 -29.81
C GLU A 102 -22.66 13.50 -28.58
N ALA A 103 -23.20 12.48 -27.92
CA ALA A 103 -24.04 12.64 -26.72
C ALA A 103 -23.18 12.81 -25.45
N VAL A 104 -22.05 12.10 -25.36
CA VAL A 104 -21.13 12.17 -24.21
C VAL A 104 -20.41 13.52 -24.16
N SER A 105 -20.03 14.07 -25.31
CA SER A 105 -19.42 15.40 -25.40
C SER A 105 -20.39 16.54 -25.05
N ALA A 106 -21.67 16.42 -25.42
CA ALA A 106 -22.71 17.37 -25.02
C ALA A 106 -22.97 17.34 -23.50
N GLU A 107 -23.05 16.15 -22.90
CA GLU A 107 -23.30 16.01 -21.46
C GLU A 107 -22.06 16.40 -20.61
N MET A 108 -20.83 16.10 -21.05
CA MET A 108 -19.61 16.59 -20.41
C MET A 108 -19.50 18.12 -20.46
N LYS A 109 -19.87 18.74 -21.59
CA LYS A 109 -19.87 20.21 -21.73
C LYS A 109 -20.92 20.86 -20.82
N LYS A 110 -22.06 20.20 -20.61
CA LYS A 110 -23.12 20.64 -19.71
C LYS A 110 -22.74 20.49 -18.23
N VAL A 111 -22.10 19.39 -17.86
CA VAL A 111 -21.59 19.17 -16.49
C VAL A 111 -20.45 20.14 -16.16
N ALA A 112 -19.55 20.41 -17.12
CA ALA A 112 -18.50 21.42 -17.00
C ALA A 112 -19.08 22.84 -16.84
N ALA A 113 -20.16 23.16 -17.55
CA ALA A 113 -20.87 24.43 -17.41
C ALA A 113 -21.64 24.56 -16.08
N SER A 114 -22.08 23.44 -15.48
CA SER A 114 -22.86 23.46 -14.23
C SER A 114 -22.05 23.50 -12.94
N GLY A 115 -20.70 23.44 -13.00
CA GLY A 115 -19.84 23.53 -11.82
C GLY A 115 -20.02 22.35 -10.86
N GLY A 116 -19.14 21.36 -10.94
CA GLY A 116 -19.25 20.09 -10.21
C GLY A 116 -19.55 20.21 -8.72
N ALA A 117 -20.79 19.88 -8.33
CA ALA A 117 -21.17 19.65 -6.95
C ALA A 117 -21.27 18.14 -6.70
N VAL A 118 -20.18 17.53 -6.25
CA VAL A 118 -20.19 16.16 -5.71
C VAL A 118 -20.94 16.19 -4.38
N LYS A 119 -22.24 15.91 -4.39
CA LYS A 119 -23.00 15.61 -3.17
C LYS A 119 -22.54 14.23 -2.66
N LYS A 120 -21.68 14.21 -1.65
CA LYS A 120 -21.41 13.01 -0.86
C LYS A 120 -22.70 12.62 -0.13
N ALA A 121 -23.37 11.58 -0.59
CA ALA A 121 -24.46 10.95 0.15
C ALA A 121 -23.89 10.25 1.39
N ALA A 122 -24.29 10.73 2.57
CA ALA A 122 -23.92 10.14 3.85
C ALA A 122 -24.57 8.75 4.00
N VAL A 123 -23.76 7.70 4.03
CA VAL A 123 -24.20 6.36 4.42
C VAL A 123 -24.43 6.37 5.94
N LYS A 124 -25.71 6.41 6.34
CA LYS A 124 -26.15 6.27 7.73
C LYS A 124 -26.06 4.79 8.10
N GLY A 125 -25.11 4.43 8.97
CA GLY A 125 -24.94 3.07 9.47
C GLY A 125 -26.21 2.54 10.13
N LYS A 126 -26.71 1.40 9.63
CA LYS A 126 -27.78 0.63 10.27
C LYS A 126 -27.14 -0.50 11.06
N LYS A 127 -27.02 -0.26 12.37
CA LYS A 127 -26.68 -1.26 13.38
C LYS A 127 -27.78 -2.33 13.38
N ARG A 128 -27.43 -3.58 13.10
CA ARG A 128 -28.16 -4.78 13.50
C ARG A 128 -27.14 -5.81 13.95
#